data_AF-A0A917C0Y6-F1
#
_entry.id   AF-A0A917C0Y6-F1
#
_cell.length_a   1.000
_cell.length_b   1.000
_cell.length_c   1.000
_cell.angle_alpha   90.00
_cell.angle_beta   90.00
_cell.angle_gamma   90.00
#
_symmetry.space_group_name_H-M   'P 1'
#
loop_
_entity.id
_entity.type
_entity.pdbx_description
1 polymer ?
#
loop_
_entity_poly.entity_id
_entity_poly.type
_entity_poly.pdbx_seq_one_letter_code
_entity_poly.pdbx_strand_id
1 'polypeptide(L)'
;MDEENYLILIKNKDCTSKITSYEPKGKNIQIIYRSSTKPYLYSASDVTILTNPVITMITKDQTVFHGDSPLINVGQMQDFGPRIQVVFENGTKRVYEAENVRVEAAELRTLRHRRSCSIGGP
;
A
#
# COMPACT_ATOMS: atom_id res chain seq x y z
N MET A 1 15.21 -7.74 -6.84
CA MET A 1 13.75 -7.52 -6.83
C MET A 1 13.43 -6.04 -6.86
N ASP A 2 12.49 -5.67 -7.71
CA ASP A 2 11.92 -4.32 -7.75
C ASP A 2 10.88 -4.17 -6.64
N GLU A 3 11.11 -3.25 -5.71
CA GLU A 3 10.27 -3.05 -4.52
C GLU A 3 9.13 -2.06 -4.74
N GLU A 4 9.02 -1.48 -5.93
CA GLU A 4 7.91 -0.60 -6.31
C GLU A 4 6.78 -1.37 -7.00
N ASN A 5 7.14 -2.48 -7.66
CA ASN A 5 6.22 -3.29 -8.44
C ASN A 5 5.85 -4.63 -7.81
N TYR A 6 6.52 -5.03 -6.71
CA TYR A 6 6.33 -6.32 -6.07
C TYR A 6 6.17 -6.20 -4.56
N LEU A 7 5.32 -7.07 -4.00
CA LEU A 7 5.26 -7.37 -2.58
C LEU A 7 5.36 -8.89 -2.40
N ILE A 8 6.46 -9.34 -1.80
CA ILE A 8 6.72 -10.75 -1.51
C ILE A 8 6.69 -10.98 -0.01
N LEU A 9 5.68 -11.70 0.45
CA LEU A 9 5.53 -12.13 1.84
C LEU A 9 5.93 -13.60 1.96
N ILE A 10 6.78 -13.92 2.94
CA ILE A 10 7.09 -15.30 3.32
C ILE A 10 6.56 -15.49 4.73
N LYS A 11 5.61 -16.41 4.92
CA LYS A 11 4.89 -16.63 6.18
C LYS A 11 4.36 -15.30 6.76
N ASN A 12 3.67 -14.53 5.91
CA ASN A 12 3.11 -13.20 6.21
C ASN A 12 4.12 -12.10 6.62
N LYS A 13 5.42 -12.30 6.38
CA LYS A 13 6.45 -11.28 6.62
C LYS A 13 6.98 -10.73 5.32
N ASP A 14 6.98 -9.40 5.18
CA ASP A 14 7.58 -8.72 4.03
C ASP A 14 9.08 -9.03 3.94
N CYS A 15 9.46 -9.64 2.84
CA CYS A 15 10.83 -10.03 2.53
C CYS A 15 11.31 -9.41 1.21
N THR A 16 10.52 -8.54 0.57
CA THR A 16 10.75 -8.05 -0.79
C THR A 16 12.15 -7.46 -0.98
N SER A 17 12.57 -6.58 -0.06
CA SER A 17 13.89 -5.93 -0.09
C SER A 17 15.07 -6.88 0.15
N LYS A 18 14.81 -8.08 0.67
CA LYS A 18 15.83 -9.10 0.91
C LYS A 18 15.95 -10.09 -0.24
N ILE A 19 15.04 -10.06 -1.21
CA ILE A 19 14.98 -11.05 -2.29
C ILE A 19 15.71 -10.51 -3.53
N THR A 20 16.50 -11.39 -4.14
CA THR A 20 17.12 -11.17 -5.44
C THR A 20 16.16 -11.61 -6.53
N SER A 21 15.70 -12.86 -6.45
CA SER A 21 14.79 -13.50 -7.41
C SER A 21 13.98 -14.62 -6.76
N TYR A 22 12.91 -15.04 -7.44
CA TYR A 22 12.14 -16.22 -7.12
C TYR A 22 11.88 -17.07 -8.36
N GLU A 23 11.67 -18.36 -8.18
CA GLU A 23 11.31 -19.30 -9.25
C GLU A 23 10.29 -20.34 -8.73
N PRO A 24 9.14 -20.52 -9.40
CA PRO A 24 8.23 -21.61 -9.09
C PRO A 24 8.87 -22.98 -9.42
N LYS A 25 8.82 -23.92 -8.47
CA LYS A 25 9.33 -25.29 -8.60
C LYS A 25 8.27 -26.29 -8.11
N GLY A 26 7.29 -26.57 -8.97
CA GLY A 26 6.19 -27.47 -8.65
C GLY A 26 5.33 -26.93 -7.50
N LYS A 27 5.30 -27.62 -6.36
CA LYS A 27 4.56 -27.20 -5.15
C LYS A 27 5.31 -26.18 -4.29
N ASN A 28 6.56 -25.89 -4.63
CA ASN A 28 7.42 -25.01 -3.87
C ASN A 28 7.76 -23.75 -4.68
N ILE A 29 8.13 -22.69 -3.98
CA ILE A 29 8.76 -21.51 -4.54
C ILE A 29 10.21 -21.47 -4.07
N GLN A 30 11.13 -21.39 -5.01
CA GLN A 30 12.54 -21.17 -4.76
C GLN A 30 12.80 -19.67 -4.62
N ILE A 31 13.46 -19.27 -3.53
CA ILE A 31 13.81 -17.87 -3.23
C ILE A 31 15.32 -17.75 -3.11
N ILE A 32 15.91 -16.77 -3.78
CA ILE A 32 17.31 -16.39 -3.62
C ILE A 32 17.34 -15.03 -2.91
N TYR A 33 18.02 -14.96 -1.77
CA TYR A 33 18.15 -13.72 -0.99
C TYR A 33 19.36 -12.90 -1.44
N ARG A 34 19.34 -11.59 -1.23
CA ARG A 34 20.47 -10.70 -1.49
C ARG A 34 21.70 -11.04 -0.64
N SER A 35 21.49 -11.58 0.56
CA SER A 35 22.56 -11.98 1.49
C SER A 35 23.15 -13.36 1.24
N SER A 36 22.63 -14.14 0.28
CA SER A 36 23.07 -15.52 0.05
C SER A 36 22.82 -15.95 -1.40
N THR A 37 23.81 -16.56 -2.03
CA THR A 37 23.65 -17.17 -3.36
C THR A 37 22.94 -18.53 -3.32
N LYS A 38 22.71 -19.09 -2.12
CA LYS A 38 22.03 -20.38 -1.97
C LYS A 38 20.52 -20.22 -2.14
N PRO A 39 19.86 -21.09 -2.94
CA PRO A 39 18.42 -21.10 -3.04
C PRO A 39 17.78 -21.69 -1.79
N TYR A 40 16.67 -21.07 -1.35
CA TYR A 40 15.81 -21.56 -0.28
C TYR A 40 14.49 -22.00 -0.86
N LEU A 41 13.99 -23.17 -0.46
CA LEU A 41 12.71 -23.69 -0.91
C LEU A 41 11.65 -23.45 0.17
N TYR A 42 10.55 -22.84 -0.24
CA TYR A 42 9.36 -22.64 0.58
C TYR A 42 8.16 -23.31 -0.07
N SER A 43 7.20 -23.76 0.73
CA SER A 43 5.91 -24.19 0.20
C SER A 43 5.22 -23.02 -0.51
N ALA A 44 4.52 -23.28 -1.62
CA ALA A 44 3.73 -22.24 -2.28
C ALA A 44 2.67 -21.63 -1.34
N SER A 45 2.15 -22.39 -0.38
CA SER A 45 1.21 -21.89 0.64
C SER A 45 1.84 -20.90 1.62
N ASP A 46 3.16 -20.91 1.79
CA ASP A 46 3.89 -20.01 2.68
C ASP A 46 4.33 -18.72 1.98
N VAL A 47 4.20 -18.63 0.65
CA VAL A 47 4.72 -17.51 -0.13
C VAL A 47 3.57 -16.79 -0.83
N THR A 48 3.40 -15.52 -0.52
CA THR A 48 2.48 -14.62 -1.24
C THR A 48 3.30 -13.70 -2.12
N ILE A 49 3.01 -13.70 -3.43
CA ILE A 49 3.65 -12.83 -4.41
C ILE A 49 2.55 -11.98 -5.03
N LEU A 50 2.60 -10.68 -4.79
CA LEU A 50 1.68 -9.72 -5.39
C LEU A 50 2.47 -8.76 -6.27
N THR A 51 1.87 -8.37 -7.39
CA THR A 51 2.53 -7.55 -8.42
C THR A 51 1.60 -6.46 -8.93
N ASN A 52 2.18 -5.47 -9.60
CA ASN A 52 1.47 -4.40 -10.31
C ASN A 52 0.51 -3.62 -9.39
N PRO A 53 1.02 -2.96 -8.34
CA PRO A 53 0.16 -2.24 -7.41
C PRO A 53 -0.49 -1.03 -8.09
N VAL A 54 -1.68 -0.67 -7.61
CA VAL A 54 -2.26 0.64 -7.88
C VAL A 54 -1.58 1.64 -6.95
N ILE A 55 -0.83 2.57 -7.54
CA ILE A 55 -0.10 3.60 -6.81
C ILE A 55 -1.03 4.80 -6.59
N THR A 56 -1.21 5.17 -5.32
CA THR A 56 -1.95 6.38 -4.92
C THR A 56 -1.04 7.31 -4.13
N MET A 57 -0.84 8.52 -4.62
CA MET A 57 -0.15 9.58 -3.87
C MET A 57 -1.11 10.18 -2.85
N ILE A 58 -0.67 10.28 -1.60
CA ILE A 58 -1.48 10.85 -0.52
C ILE A 58 -1.15 12.33 -0.39
N THR A 59 -2.18 13.15 -0.54
CA THR A 59 -2.08 14.61 -0.43
C THR A 59 -2.33 15.07 1.00
N LYS A 60 -1.98 16.32 1.32
CA LYS A 60 -2.17 16.90 2.66
C LYS A 60 -3.63 16.97 3.11
N ASP A 61 -4.56 16.97 2.15
CA ASP A 61 -5.99 16.97 2.40
C ASP A 61 -6.55 15.55 2.57
N GLN A 62 -5.71 14.52 2.59
CA GLN A 62 -6.13 13.13 2.78
C GLN A 62 -5.53 12.57 4.06
N THR A 63 -6.33 11.80 4.78
CA THR A 63 -5.89 11.02 5.94
C THR A 63 -6.08 9.54 5.65
N VAL A 64 -5.01 8.77 5.82
CA VAL A 64 -5.05 7.31 5.73
C VAL A 64 -5.27 6.76 7.14
N PHE A 65 -6.21 5.85 7.31
CA PHE A 65 -6.46 5.16 8.57
C PHE A 65 -6.16 3.68 8.44
N HIS A 66 -5.68 3.08 9.53
CA HIS A 66 -5.65 1.65 9.74
C HIS A 66 -6.59 1.30 10.90
N GLY A 67 -7.71 0.64 10.60
CA GLY A 67 -8.86 0.58 11.50
C GLY A 67 -9.33 2.00 11.83
N ASP A 68 -9.35 2.33 13.13
CA ASP A 68 -9.71 3.67 13.61
C ASP A 68 -8.50 4.56 13.91
N SER A 69 -7.28 4.09 13.62
CA SER A 69 -6.04 4.81 13.91
C SER A 69 -5.53 5.56 12.68
N PRO A 70 -5.41 6.89 12.70
CA PRO A 70 -4.83 7.64 11.60
C PRO A 70 -3.34 7.34 11.48
N LEU A 71 -2.89 7.11 10.25
CA LEU A 71 -1.48 7.01 9.89
C LEU A 71 -0.97 8.40 9.52
N ILE A 72 0.09 8.83 10.20
CA ILE A 72 0.69 10.15 10.03
C ILE A 72 1.88 10.06 9.06
N ASN A 73 2.12 11.13 8.29
CA ASN A 73 3.21 11.26 7.31
C ASN A 73 3.20 10.16 6.24
N VAL A 74 2.02 9.84 5.70
CA VAL A 74 1.89 8.95 4.56
C VAL A 74 2.15 9.74 3.28
N GLY A 75 3.13 9.32 2.48
CA GLY A 75 3.40 9.93 1.18
C GLY A 75 2.71 9.19 0.03
N GLN A 76 2.69 7.87 0.07
CA GLN A 76 2.14 7.04 -1.00
C GLN A 76 1.59 5.72 -0.46
N MET A 77 0.59 5.20 -1.15
CA MET A 77 0.07 3.84 -0.97
C MET A 77 0.26 3.03 -2.25
N GLN A 78 0.55 1.75 -2.08
CA GLN A 78 0.61 0.74 -3.13
C GLN A 78 -0.42 -0.34 -2.80
N ASP A 79 -1.51 -0.36 -3.56
CA ASP A 79 -2.58 -1.33 -3.39
C ASP A 79 -2.35 -2.55 -4.29
N PHE A 80 -2.11 -3.69 -3.66
CA PHE A 80 -1.88 -4.96 -4.33
C PHE A 80 -3.13 -5.86 -4.37
N GLY A 81 -4.30 -5.34 -3.97
CA GLY A 81 -5.56 -6.09 -3.84
C GLY A 81 -5.82 -6.47 -2.38
N PRO A 82 -5.41 -7.65 -1.90
CA PRO A 82 -5.65 -8.05 -0.50
C PRO A 82 -4.72 -7.34 0.50
N ARG A 83 -3.62 -6.76 0.02
CA ARG A 83 -2.59 -6.11 0.84
C ARG A 83 -2.33 -4.71 0.34
N ILE A 84 -2.14 -3.78 1.27
CA ILE A 84 -1.72 -2.43 0.96
C ILE A 84 -0.37 -2.16 1.62
N GLN A 85 0.61 -1.74 0.84
CA GLN A 85 1.87 -1.22 1.35
C GLN A 85 1.79 0.31 1.44
N VAL A 86 1.97 0.84 2.64
CA VAL A 86 2.03 2.27 2.93
C VAL A 86 3.49 2.69 2.97
N VAL A 87 3.84 3.68 2.15
CA VAL A 87 5.15 4.32 2.12
C VAL A 87 5.06 5.66 2.83
N PHE A 88 5.77 5.78 3.94
CA PHE A 88 5.83 6.99 4.73
C PHE A 88 6.85 7.98 4.15
N GLU A 89 6.69 9.26 4.45
CA GLU A 89 7.59 10.32 3.96
C GLU A 89 9.06 10.12 4.38
N ASN A 90 9.30 9.39 5.48
CA ASN A 90 10.65 9.02 5.93
C ASN A 90 11.26 7.82 5.16
N GLY A 91 10.57 7.32 4.13
CA GLY A 91 10.99 6.18 3.31
C GLY A 91 10.71 4.81 3.94
N THR A 92 10.20 4.74 5.18
CA THR A 92 9.79 3.47 5.78
C THR A 92 8.53 2.93 5.10
N LYS A 93 8.41 1.60 5.08
CA LYS A 93 7.29 0.90 4.45
C LYS A 93 6.61 0.00 5.48
N ARG A 94 5.28 -0.08 5.44
CA ARG A 94 4.49 -1.04 6.24
C ARG A 94 3.39 -1.67 5.40
N VAL A 95 3.09 -2.93 5.67
CA VAL A 95 2.08 -3.70 4.95
C VAL A 95 0.88 -3.93 5.86
N TYR A 96 -0.32 -3.68 5.35
CA TYR A 96 -1.59 -3.87 6.04
C TYR A 96 -2.53 -4.73 5.20
N GLU A 97 -3.55 -5.33 5.84
CA GLU A 97 -4.68 -5.91 5.11
C GLU A 97 -5.51 -4.79 4.50
N ALA A 98 -5.90 -4.92 3.23
CA ALA A 98 -6.62 -3.87 2.52
C ALA A 98 -7.96 -3.51 3.18
N GLU A 99 -8.66 -4.50 3.74
CA GLU A 99 -9.94 -4.31 4.44
C GLU A 99 -9.86 -3.38 5.66
N ASN A 100 -8.67 -3.24 6.24
CA ASN A 100 -8.44 -2.41 7.42
C ASN A 100 -7.92 -1.02 7.06
N VAL A 101 -7.79 -0.68 5.78
CA VAL A 101 -7.22 0.59 5.35
C VAL A 101 -8.29 1.43 4.66
N ARG A 102 -8.48 2.65 5.14
CA ARG A 102 -9.40 3.63 4.52
C ARG A 102 -8.69 4.96 4.29
N VAL A 103 -9.05 5.64 3.20
CA VAL A 103 -8.57 6.99 2.89
C VAL A 103 -9.75 7.93 2.93
N GLU A 104 -9.66 8.97 3.74
CA GLU A 104 -10.67 10.00 3.86
C GLU A 104 -10.09 11.33 3.38
N ALA A 105 -10.83 12.04 2.55
CA ALA A 105 -10.51 13.41 2.18
C ALA A 105 -11.07 14.37 3.25
N ALA A 106 -10.32 15.42 3.55
CA ALA A 106 -10.80 16.57 4.27
C ALA A 106 -11.81 17.28 3.37
N GLU A 107 -13.09 16.93 3.52
CA GLU A 107 -14.20 17.68 2.93
C GLU A 107 -14.07 19.14 3.41
N LEU A 108 -13.60 20.03 2.52
CA LEU A 108 -13.74 21.45 2.73
C LEU A 108 -15.24 21.73 2.89
N ARG A 109 -15.69 21.92 4.14
CA ARG A 109 -16.99 22.51 4.47
C ARG A 109 -17.05 23.90 3.85
N THR A 110 -17.31 23.97 2.55
CA THR A 110 -17.67 25.20 1.87
C THR A 110 -19.08 25.53 2.35
N LEU A 111 -19.13 26.40 3.36
CA LEU A 111 -20.31 27.17 3.69
C LEU A 111 -20.84 27.79 2.38
N ARG A 112 -21.89 27.21 1.79
CA ARG A 112 -22.72 27.89 0.79
C ARG A 112 -23.35 29.10 1.48
N HIS A 113 -22.61 30.20 1.50
CA HIS A 113 -23.17 31.52 1.74
C HIS A 113 -24.12 31.79 0.58
N ARG A 114 -25.42 31.54 0.79
CA ARG A 114 -26.49 31.95 -0.11
C ARG A 114 -26.42 33.48 -0.24
N ARG A 115 -25.71 34.00 -1.25
CA ARG A 115 -26.05 35.29 -1.83
C ARG A 115 -27.17 35.05 -2.84
N SER A 116 -28.41 35.12 -2.37
CA SER A 116 -29.53 35.41 -3.26
C SER A 116 -29.78 36.91 -3.15
N CYS A 117 -29.05 37.68 -3.98
CA CYS A 117 -29.54 38.97 -4.42
C CYS A 117 -30.22 38.71 -5.75
N SER A 118 -31.55 38.82 -5.81
CA SER A 118 -32.26 38.98 -7.07
C SER A 118 -33.53 39.80 -6.88
N ILE A 119 -33.39 41.09 -7.21
CA ILE A 119 -34.32 41.91 -8.00
C ILE A 119 -35.76 42.02 -7.46
N GLY A 120 -36.03 43.10 -6.74
CA GLY A 120 -37.37 43.69 -6.67
C GLY A 120 -37.68 44.43 -7.98
N GLY A 121 -38.81 44.10 -8.59
CA GLY A 121 -39.52 44.97 -9.54
C GLY A 121 -40.90 45.28 -8.98
N PRO A 122 -41.82 45.86 -9.77
CA PRO A 122 -41.65 46.62 -11.01
C PRO A 122 -41.43 48.13 -10.79
#